data_AF-A0A941W4G6-F1
#
_entry.id   AF-A0A941W4G6-F1
#
_cell.length_a   1.000
_cell.length_b   1.000
_cell.length_c   1.000
_cell.angle_alpha   90.00
_cell.angle_beta   90.00
_cell.angle_gamma   90.00
#
_symmetry.space_group_name_H-M   'P 1'
#
loop_
_entity.id
_entity.type
_entity.pdbx_description
1 polymer ?
#
loop_
_entity_poly.entity_id
_entity_poly.type
_entity_poly.pdbx_seq_one_letter_code
_entity_poly.pdbx_strand_id
1 'polypeptide(L)'
;MYRIKLVLILCLFFAASTVLGEENLSKEESYNECPECGIKYSYDIKFCGKDGSKLVDTHKSSVCPKCKKAGVPGEEFCREDGKRLITIEERIVKEQTLHENKIKASKHFEDGNKFSDSEEYDKALKEYKKAVDLYPESPKIQYNIGWVYGKIGMHKEAIEHLRIYCDLAPEAKDIDKAITMIAVLQRNLDKKNKLVDKYNKRDDIMTAALPGIKEKCDMVLIPAGPFIMGIDGIKEEQRPSHKVYVDTFYIDRYEVTNAQYYEFLNYIKETNDHSKCRIDEPTNKDHTPFNWEEDYYNHPEYPVVRVDWFDACAYAAWAGKRLPTEAEWEKAARGTDERKWPWGNEWSPGKCNTGDPEPIGSYEEGKSPYGCYDMAGSAAEWCSDWGDTRYYSKSPKKNPKGPEEGSKKIVRGGSRFANVGILLRCTGRKTMEPILGNMGVGFRCAK
;
A
#
# COMPACT_ATOMS: atom_id res chain seq x y z
N MET A 1 27.49 69.72 13.06
CA MET A 1 26.09 69.38 12.75
C MET A 1 25.56 70.45 11.80
N TYR A 2 25.61 70.17 10.50
CA TYR A 2 25.07 71.06 9.46
C TYR A 2 23.97 70.29 8.73
N ARG A 3 22.77 70.86 8.63
CA ARG A 3 22.06 70.91 7.34
C ARG A 3 20.91 71.92 7.38
N ILE A 4 20.91 72.70 6.31
CA ILE A 4 20.19 73.93 6.03
C ILE A 4 18.94 73.61 5.19
N LYS A 5 17.94 74.49 5.29
CA LYS A 5 16.64 74.58 4.58
C LYS A 5 16.71 74.46 3.05
N LEU A 6 15.62 73.96 2.44
CA LEU A 6 14.99 74.42 1.18
C LEU A 6 13.56 73.80 1.12
N VAL A 7 12.47 74.52 1.44
CA VAL A 7 11.60 75.42 0.64
C VAL A 7 10.75 74.74 -0.45
N LEU A 8 9.43 74.81 -0.21
CA LEU A 8 8.21 74.76 -1.05
C LEU A 8 8.32 74.57 -2.58
N ILE A 9 7.40 73.78 -3.15
CA ILE A 9 6.17 74.28 -3.85
C ILE A 9 5.26 73.09 -4.21
N LEU A 10 4.05 73.10 -3.64
CA LEU A 10 2.87 72.38 -4.13
C LEU A 10 2.18 73.28 -5.15
N CYS A 11 2.09 72.83 -6.40
CA CYS A 11 1.05 73.12 -7.40
C CYS A 11 1.60 72.71 -8.78
N LEU A 12 0.91 71.80 -9.46
CA LEU A 12 0.46 71.92 -10.86
C LEU A 12 -0.10 70.56 -11.31
N PHE A 13 -1.42 70.52 -11.49
CA PHE A 13 -2.04 69.73 -12.55
C PHE A 13 -1.29 70.04 -13.86
N PHE A 14 -0.48 69.12 -14.38
CA PHE A 14 -0.03 69.19 -15.77
C PHE A 14 0.29 67.81 -16.30
N ALA A 15 -0.21 67.60 -17.51
CA ALA A 15 -0.10 66.44 -18.37
C ALA A 15 1.30 65.82 -18.42
N ALA A 16 1.35 64.50 -18.26
CA ALA A 16 2.35 63.65 -18.86
C ALA A 16 1.78 62.23 -18.97
N SER A 17 0.73 62.08 -19.77
CA SER A 17 0.61 60.90 -20.62
C SER A 17 1.84 60.89 -21.55
N THR A 18 2.99 60.46 -21.02
CA THR A 18 4.12 59.97 -21.79
C THR A 18 3.61 58.67 -22.42
N VAL A 19 3.09 58.76 -23.65
CA VAL A 19 3.88 58.44 -24.82
C VAL A 19 4.67 57.17 -24.52
N LEU A 20 3.94 56.06 -24.37
CA LEU A 20 4.42 54.87 -25.07
C LEU A 20 4.39 55.29 -26.52
N GLY A 21 5.57 55.73 -26.98
CA GLY A 21 5.82 55.85 -28.40
C GLY A 21 5.39 54.52 -28.97
N GLU A 22 4.32 54.57 -29.76
CA GLU A 22 4.34 53.83 -30.99
C GLU A 22 5.70 54.15 -31.60
N GLU A 23 6.68 53.26 -31.39
CA GLU A 23 7.70 53.03 -32.39
C GLU A 23 6.90 52.71 -33.65
N ASN A 24 6.54 53.78 -34.37
CA ASN A 24 6.33 53.74 -35.79
C ASN A 24 7.62 53.11 -36.33
N LEU A 25 7.62 51.77 -36.42
CA LEU A 25 8.45 51.08 -37.37
C LEU A 25 8.29 51.87 -38.66
N SER A 26 9.40 52.47 -39.07
CA SER A 26 9.48 53.31 -40.24
C SER A 26 8.80 52.62 -41.42
N LYS A 27 8.22 53.42 -42.31
CA LYS A 27 7.81 53.01 -43.66
C LYS A 27 9.03 52.63 -44.53
N GLU A 28 10.00 51.92 -43.97
CA GLU A 28 11.16 51.29 -44.60
C GLU A 28 11.00 49.78 -44.32
N GLU A 29 10.79 48.84 -45.23
CA GLU A 29 11.00 48.77 -46.67
C GLU A 29 9.98 47.76 -47.22
N SER A 30 8.90 48.20 -47.88
CA SER A 30 8.01 47.28 -48.62
C SER A 30 8.61 47.04 -50.01
N TYR A 31 9.09 45.82 -50.30
CA TYR A 31 9.63 45.46 -51.61
C TYR A 31 9.02 44.15 -52.12
N ASN A 32 9.04 43.92 -53.43
CA ASN A 32 8.82 42.59 -54.00
C ASN A 32 10.18 41.98 -54.32
N GLU A 33 10.34 40.68 -54.09
CA GLU A 33 11.60 39.98 -54.38
C GLU A 33 11.41 38.94 -55.48
N CYS A 34 12.40 38.81 -56.36
CA CYS A 34 12.38 37.74 -57.35
C CYS A 34 12.80 36.41 -56.70
N PRO A 35 11.98 35.36 -56.77
CA PRO A 35 12.30 34.07 -56.15
C PRO A 35 13.49 33.35 -56.80
N GLU A 36 13.80 33.67 -58.07
CA GLU A 36 14.87 33.02 -58.84
C GLU A 36 16.22 33.73 -58.71
N CYS A 37 16.23 35.07 -58.68
CA CYS A 37 17.48 35.84 -58.67
C CYS A 37 17.70 36.74 -57.44
N GLY A 38 16.75 36.82 -56.51
CA GLY A 38 16.88 37.55 -55.24
C GLY A 38 16.95 39.08 -55.37
N ILE A 39 16.66 39.64 -56.55
CA ILE A 39 16.65 41.09 -56.75
C ILE A 39 15.41 41.68 -56.06
N LYS A 40 15.65 42.74 -55.28
CA LYS A 40 14.60 43.52 -54.61
C LYS A 40 14.08 44.60 -55.56
N TYR A 41 12.76 44.70 -55.64
CA TYR A 41 12.04 45.66 -56.46
C TYR A 41 11.10 46.48 -55.60
N SER A 42 10.81 47.70 -56.02
CA SER A 42 9.74 48.49 -55.40
C SER A 42 8.41 47.74 -55.45
N TYR A 43 7.57 47.94 -54.44
CA TYR A 43 6.32 47.19 -54.20
C TYR A 43 5.31 47.24 -55.36
N ASP A 44 5.36 48.28 -56.18
CA ASP A 44 4.54 48.48 -57.38
C ASP A 44 4.96 47.59 -58.57
N ILE A 45 6.20 47.08 -58.58
CA ILE A 45 6.70 46.21 -59.65
C ILE A 45 6.29 44.76 -59.39
N LYS A 46 5.57 44.12 -60.31
CA LYS A 46 5.03 42.75 -60.12
C LYS A 46 5.81 41.63 -60.83
N PHE A 47 6.77 41.99 -61.68
CA PHE A 47 7.55 41.03 -62.47
C PHE A 47 9.03 41.43 -62.48
N CYS A 48 9.89 40.43 -62.42
CA CYS A 48 11.34 40.61 -62.44
C CYS A 48 11.79 41.15 -63.79
N GLY A 49 12.45 42.30 -63.79
CA GLY A 49 13.01 42.88 -65.01
C GLY A 49 14.13 42.06 -65.65
N LYS A 50 14.68 41.06 -64.95
CA LYS A 50 15.79 40.22 -65.43
C LYS A 50 15.31 38.91 -66.08
N ASP A 51 14.35 38.24 -65.47
CA ASP A 51 13.93 36.88 -65.85
C ASP A 51 12.42 36.75 -66.12
N GLY A 52 11.64 37.81 -65.93
CA GLY A 52 10.20 37.83 -66.17
C GLY A 52 9.36 37.09 -65.13
N SER A 53 9.98 36.51 -64.09
CA SER A 53 9.26 35.80 -63.03
C SER A 53 8.35 36.75 -62.25
N LYS A 54 7.18 36.26 -61.84
CA LYS A 54 6.28 37.01 -60.97
C LYS A 54 6.95 37.21 -59.61
N LEU A 55 7.08 38.46 -59.18
CA LEU A 55 7.72 38.80 -57.92
C LEU A 55 6.81 38.44 -56.74
N VAL A 56 7.42 38.06 -55.63
CA VAL A 56 6.71 37.67 -54.41
C VAL A 56 6.70 38.84 -53.43
N ASP A 57 5.52 39.10 -52.86
CA ASP A 57 5.31 40.15 -51.88
C ASP A 57 6.01 39.82 -50.55
N THR A 58 6.97 40.65 -50.14
CA THR A 58 7.74 40.44 -48.90
C THR A 58 7.04 40.92 -47.63
N HIS A 59 5.86 41.55 -47.73
CA HIS A 59 4.98 41.72 -46.56
C HIS A 59 4.51 40.39 -45.96
N LYS A 60 4.73 39.27 -46.67
CA LYS A 60 4.56 37.90 -46.14
C LYS A 60 5.89 37.24 -45.81
N SER A 61 6.88 38.02 -45.36
CA SER A 61 8.12 37.46 -44.84
C SER A 61 7.76 36.46 -43.74
N SER A 62 8.13 35.21 -44.01
CA SER A 62 7.84 34.10 -43.12
C SER A 62 9.15 33.66 -42.47
N VAL A 63 9.11 33.09 -41.28
CA VAL A 63 10.28 32.68 -40.53
C VAL A 63 10.09 31.26 -40.04
N CYS A 64 11.17 30.48 -40.02
CA CYS A 64 11.10 29.17 -39.42
C CYS A 64 11.01 29.30 -37.88
N PRO A 65 10.00 28.71 -37.22
CA PRO A 65 9.87 28.80 -35.77
C PRO A 65 11.01 28.13 -35.01
N LYS A 66 11.73 27.18 -35.64
CA LYS A 66 12.82 26.40 -35.04
C LYS A 66 14.21 26.98 -35.37
N CYS A 67 14.63 27.03 -36.64
CA CYS A 67 15.96 27.52 -37.01
C CYS A 67 16.10 29.05 -37.06
N LYS A 68 14.98 29.78 -36.91
CA LYS A 68 14.90 31.26 -36.91
C LYS A 68 15.34 31.96 -38.20
N LYS A 69 15.67 31.22 -39.26
CA LYS A 69 15.98 31.78 -40.57
C LYS A 69 14.73 32.28 -41.27
N ALA A 70 14.90 33.34 -42.06
CA ALA A 70 13.88 33.81 -42.99
C ALA A 70 13.54 32.69 -43.99
N GLY A 71 12.25 32.46 -44.18
CA GLY A 71 11.72 31.58 -45.20
C GLY A 71 11.86 32.22 -46.57
N VAL A 72 12.04 31.38 -47.60
CA VAL A 72 12.06 31.86 -48.98
C VAL A 72 10.63 32.29 -49.36
N PRO A 73 10.45 33.49 -49.93
CA PRO A 73 9.13 33.96 -50.34
C PRO A 73 8.40 32.95 -51.24
N GLY A 74 7.18 32.56 -50.84
CA GLY A 74 6.34 31.60 -51.58
C GLY A 74 6.43 30.15 -51.10
N GLU A 75 7.36 29.81 -50.21
CA GLU A 75 7.45 28.48 -49.61
C GLU A 75 6.62 28.35 -48.34
N GLU A 76 5.99 27.19 -48.13
CA GLU A 76 5.23 26.90 -46.92
C GLU A 76 6.09 26.25 -45.82
N PHE A 77 7.22 25.64 -46.18
CA PHE A 77 8.07 24.87 -45.28
C PHE A 77 9.53 25.30 -45.37
N CYS A 78 10.22 25.28 -44.25
CA CYS A 78 11.64 25.61 -44.17
C CYS A 78 12.49 24.56 -44.90
N ARG A 79 13.37 24.99 -45.82
CA ARG A 79 14.28 24.09 -46.55
C ARG A 79 15.28 23.33 -45.65
N GLU A 80 15.53 23.79 -44.42
CA GLU A 80 16.50 23.14 -43.53
C GLU A 80 15.90 22.05 -42.64
N ASP A 81 14.71 22.30 -42.09
CA ASP A 81 14.11 21.42 -41.09
C ASP A 81 12.69 20.96 -41.41
N GLY A 82 12.15 21.36 -42.57
CA GLY A 82 10.83 20.97 -43.04
C GLY A 82 9.68 21.50 -42.21
N LYS A 83 9.91 22.38 -41.22
CA LYS A 83 8.80 22.96 -40.43
C LYS A 83 8.06 24.02 -41.23
N ARG A 84 6.75 24.08 -41.01
CA ARG A 84 5.90 25.12 -41.59
C ARG A 84 6.40 26.50 -41.17
N LEU A 85 6.65 27.36 -42.16
CA LEU A 85 7.02 28.75 -41.96
C LEU A 85 5.81 29.51 -41.40
N ILE A 86 6.07 30.44 -40.48
CA ILE A 86 5.04 31.30 -39.87
C ILE A 86 5.29 32.75 -40.27
N THR A 87 4.25 33.56 -40.43
CA THR A 87 4.48 34.98 -40.76
C THR A 87 5.12 35.72 -39.58
N ILE A 88 5.71 36.89 -39.83
CA ILE A 88 6.23 37.74 -38.76
C ILE A 88 5.09 38.12 -37.78
N GLU A 89 3.88 38.43 -38.27
CA GLU A 89 2.74 38.73 -37.39
C GLU A 89 2.34 37.53 -36.54
N GLU A 90 2.25 36.32 -37.13
CA GLU A 90 1.97 35.10 -36.39
C GLU A 90 3.03 34.81 -35.32
N ARG A 91 4.30 35.12 -35.61
CA ARG A 91 5.39 35.00 -34.65
C ARG A 91 5.22 35.99 -33.49
N ILE A 92 4.94 37.26 -33.78
CA ILE A 92 4.74 38.30 -32.76
C ILE A 92 3.56 37.93 -31.85
N VAL A 93 2.42 37.52 -32.42
CA VAL A 93 1.25 37.08 -31.64
C VAL A 93 1.59 35.87 -30.76
N LYS A 94 2.35 34.89 -31.28
CA LYS A 94 2.82 33.74 -30.49
C LYS A 94 3.76 34.15 -29.36
N GLU A 95 4.68 35.09 -29.61
CA GLU A 95 5.61 35.60 -28.60
C GLU A 95 4.89 36.41 -27.51
N GLN A 96 3.91 37.25 -27.88
CA GLN A 96 3.04 37.96 -26.94
C GLN A 96 2.20 37.00 -26.10
N THR A 97 1.55 36.02 -26.75
CA THR A 97 0.76 34.99 -26.05
C THR A 97 1.63 34.20 -25.07
N LEU A 98 2.84 33.81 -25.49
CA LEU A 98 3.80 33.12 -24.61
C LEU A 98 4.22 34.01 -23.43
N HIS A 99 4.43 35.31 -23.66
CA HIS A 99 4.76 36.27 -22.61
C HIS A 99 3.62 36.39 -21.59
N GLU A 100 2.39 36.55 -22.05
CA GLU A 100 1.20 36.58 -21.18
C GLU A 100 1.04 35.27 -20.39
N ASN A 101 1.25 34.13 -21.03
CA ASN A 101 1.17 32.83 -20.37
C ASN A 101 2.25 32.69 -19.30
N LYS A 102 3.48 33.18 -19.53
CA LYS A 102 4.55 33.21 -18.52
C LYS A 102 4.17 34.07 -17.32
N ILE A 103 3.54 35.23 -17.52
CA ILE A 103 3.08 36.10 -16.43
C ILE A 103 2.00 35.39 -15.60
N LYS A 104 1.00 34.82 -16.27
CA LYS A 104 -0.08 34.06 -15.60
C LYS A 104 0.47 32.85 -14.84
N ALA A 105 1.41 32.11 -15.45
CA ALA A 105 2.09 30.98 -14.82
C ALA A 105 2.88 31.42 -13.58
N SER A 106 3.58 32.56 -13.62
CA SER A 106 4.31 33.10 -12.47
C SER A 106 3.39 33.38 -11.29
N LYS A 107 2.20 33.95 -11.54
CA LYS A 107 1.21 34.20 -10.49
C LYS A 107 0.73 32.92 -9.83
N HIS A 108 0.35 31.92 -10.64
CA HIS A 108 -0.04 30.60 -10.12
C HIS A 108 1.11 29.91 -9.38
N PHE A 109 2.35 30.06 -9.84
CA PHE A 109 3.52 29.52 -9.17
C PHE A 109 3.75 30.17 -7.79
N GLU A 110 3.63 31.50 -7.69
CA GLU A 110 3.73 32.22 -6.41
C GLU A 110 2.63 31.82 -5.42
N ASP A 111 1.39 31.68 -5.89
CA ASP A 111 0.29 31.21 -5.06
C ASP A 111 0.48 29.76 -4.62
N GLY A 112 0.99 28.90 -5.52
CA GLY A 112 1.39 27.54 -5.18
C GLY A 112 2.48 27.47 -4.11
N ASN A 113 3.49 28.35 -4.17
CA ASN A 113 4.53 28.45 -3.15
C ASN A 113 3.95 28.82 -1.78
N LYS A 114 3.04 29.80 -1.71
CA LYS A 114 2.39 30.19 -0.44
C LYS A 114 1.64 29.03 0.21
N PHE A 115 0.89 28.27 -0.58
CA PHE A 115 0.19 27.08 -0.08
C PHE A 115 1.17 25.98 0.35
N SER A 116 2.26 25.78 -0.42
CA SER A 116 3.30 24.81 -0.08
C SER A 116 4.02 25.14 1.23
N ASP A 117 4.32 26.42 1.46
CA ASP A 117 4.94 26.92 2.70
C ASP A 117 4.01 26.78 3.92
N SER A 118 2.70 26.79 3.67
CA SER A 118 1.66 26.56 4.68
C SER A 118 1.29 25.08 4.83
N GLU A 119 2.04 24.18 4.18
CA GLU A 119 1.80 22.72 4.14
C GLU A 119 0.43 22.31 3.56
N GLU A 120 -0.23 23.22 2.83
CA GLU A 120 -1.50 22.98 2.12
C GLU A 120 -1.24 22.36 0.73
N TYR A 121 -0.63 21.18 0.71
CA TYR A 121 -0.08 20.55 -0.50
C TYR A 121 -1.10 20.31 -1.62
N ASP A 122 -2.36 19.99 -1.30
CA ASP A 122 -3.41 19.82 -2.31
C ASP A 122 -3.71 21.13 -3.05
N LYS A 123 -3.74 22.25 -2.32
CA LYS A 123 -3.93 23.59 -2.89
C LYS A 123 -2.71 24.02 -3.68
N ALA A 124 -1.51 23.74 -3.16
CA ALA A 124 -0.26 24.02 -3.85
C ALA A 124 -0.19 23.31 -5.21
N LEU A 125 -0.48 22.01 -5.26
CA LEU A 125 -0.53 21.22 -6.50
C LEU A 125 -1.57 21.75 -7.48
N LYS A 126 -2.74 22.20 -6.99
CA LYS A 126 -3.77 22.79 -7.86
C LYS A 126 -3.28 24.05 -8.56
N GLU A 127 -2.56 24.92 -7.86
CA GLU A 127 -2.01 26.13 -8.48
C GLU A 127 -0.80 25.82 -9.37
N TYR A 128 0.10 24.93 -8.95
CA TYR A 128 1.22 24.52 -9.80
C TYR A 128 0.77 23.83 -11.09
N LYS A 129 -0.32 23.04 -11.07
CA LYS A 129 -0.91 22.44 -12.27
C LYS A 129 -1.35 23.49 -13.27
N LYS A 130 -2.06 24.54 -12.83
CA LYS A 130 -2.39 25.68 -13.71
C LYS A 130 -1.15 26.37 -14.25
N ALA A 131 -0.10 26.49 -13.43
CA ALA A 131 1.15 27.12 -13.83
C ALA A 131 1.89 26.32 -14.91
N VAL A 132 1.99 24.99 -14.75
CA VAL A 132 2.64 24.10 -15.74
C VAL A 132 1.82 23.95 -17.02
N ASP A 133 0.48 23.99 -16.94
CA ASP A 133 -0.39 23.99 -18.12
C ASP A 133 -0.16 25.23 -19.01
N LEU A 134 0.14 26.38 -18.39
CA LEU A 134 0.44 27.63 -19.09
C LEU A 134 1.88 27.71 -19.59
N TYR A 135 2.84 27.16 -18.84
CA TYR A 135 4.27 27.23 -19.17
C TYR A 135 5.03 25.95 -18.72
N PRO A 136 4.92 24.85 -19.49
CA PRO A 136 5.48 23.55 -19.10
C PRO A 136 7.01 23.51 -19.12
N GLU A 137 7.63 24.39 -19.92
CA GLU A 137 9.09 24.55 -20.08
C GLU A 137 9.74 25.30 -18.91
N SER A 138 9.05 25.49 -17.78
CA SER A 138 9.59 26.14 -16.58
C SER A 138 10.22 25.12 -15.64
N PRO A 139 11.57 25.09 -15.50
CA PRO A 139 12.22 24.14 -14.59
C PRO A 139 11.75 24.31 -13.13
N LYS A 140 11.57 25.55 -12.67
CA LYS A 140 11.17 25.85 -11.29
C LYS A 140 9.80 25.27 -10.93
N ILE A 141 8.85 25.33 -11.87
CA ILE A 141 7.50 24.78 -11.66
C ILE A 141 7.59 23.25 -11.56
N GLN A 142 8.33 22.62 -12.48
CA GLN A 142 8.53 21.17 -12.51
C GLN A 142 9.18 20.66 -11.21
N TYR A 143 10.24 21.33 -10.74
CA TYR A 143 10.90 20.99 -9.49
C TYR A 143 9.94 21.05 -8.29
N ASN A 144 9.16 22.13 -8.17
CA ASN A 144 8.24 22.31 -7.03
C ASN A 144 7.08 21.30 -7.06
N ILE A 145 6.54 20.98 -8.24
CA ILE A 145 5.53 19.91 -8.36
C ILE A 145 6.14 18.57 -7.91
N GLY A 146 7.34 18.24 -8.41
CA GLY A 146 8.04 17.02 -8.03
C GLY A 146 8.31 16.94 -6.52
N TRP A 147 8.73 18.05 -5.92
CA TRP A 147 8.94 18.14 -4.48
C TRP A 147 7.64 17.93 -3.68
N VAL A 148 6.54 18.59 -4.05
CA VAL A 148 5.26 18.43 -3.34
C VAL A 148 4.72 17.02 -3.48
N TYR A 149 4.73 16.42 -4.68
CA TYR A 149 4.36 15.02 -4.86
C TYR A 149 5.21 14.09 -3.99
N GLY A 150 6.51 14.35 -3.88
CA GLY A 150 7.40 13.62 -2.99
C GLY A 150 7.00 13.72 -1.51
N LYS A 151 6.54 14.91 -1.06
CA LYS A 151 6.06 15.13 0.31
C LYS A 151 4.78 14.37 0.64
N ILE A 152 3.86 14.26 -0.31
CA ILE A 152 2.58 13.55 -0.11
C ILE A 152 2.63 12.06 -0.48
N GLY A 153 3.82 11.51 -0.77
CA GLY A 153 4.01 10.08 -1.05
C GLY A 153 3.66 9.63 -2.48
N MET A 154 3.36 10.57 -3.38
CA MET A 154 3.13 10.31 -4.81
C MET A 154 4.47 10.18 -5.55
N HIS A 155 5.24 9.15 -5.20
CA HIS A 155 6.64 9.01 -5.62
C HIS A 155 6.82 8.90 -7.14
N LYS A 156 5.87 8.28 -7.85
CA LYS A 156 5.96 8.07 -9.30
C LYS A 156 5.85 9.42 -10.04
N GLU A 157 4.83 10.19 -9.70
CA GLU A 157 4.55 11.52 -10.21
C GLU A 157 5.69 12.49 -9.83
N ALA A 158 6.20 12.37 -8.61
CA ALA A 158 7.36 13.13 -8.16
C ALA A 158 8.59 12.90 -9.05
N ILE A 159 8.94 11.64 -9.32
CA ILE A 159 10.07 11.27 -10.17
C ILE A 159 9.89 11.78 -11.60
N GLU A 160 8.68 11.71 -12.16
CA GLU A 160 8.36 12.19 -13.50
C GLU A 160 8.67 13.69 -13.64
N HIS A 161 8.14 14.52 -12.73
CA HIS A 161 8.37 15.96 -12.75
C HIS A 161 9.84 16.34 -12.49
N LEU A 162 10.54 15.62 -11.61
CA LEU A 162 11.96 15.88 -11.34
C LEU A 162 12.86 15.49 -12.52
N ARG A 163 12.52 14.44 -13.28
CA ARG A 163 13.23 14.10 -14.52
C ARG A 163 13.05 15.19 -15.56
N ILE A 164 11.82 15.71 -15.73
CA ILE A 164 11.56 16.85 -16.62
C ILE A 164 12.40 18.07 -16.19
N TYR A 165 12.48 18.37 -14.90
CA TYR A 165 13.36 19.44 -14.41
C TYR A 165 14.83 19.22 -14.80
N CYS A 166 15.38 18.02 -14.62
CA CYS A 166 16.75 17.69 -15.01
C CYS A 166 16.97 17.85 -16.54
N ASP A 167 15.98 17.50 -17.35
CA ASP A 167 16.05 17.65 -18.81
C ASP A 167 16.00 19.13 -19.25
N LEU A 168 15.17 19.94 -18.59
CA LEU A 168 15.02 21.36 -18.90
C LEU A 168 16.18 22.23 -18.39
N ALA A 169 16.87 21.81 -17.32
CA ALA A 169 17.93 22.60 -16.68
C ALA A 169 19.15 21.75 -16.26
N PRO A 170 19.88 21.14 -17.22
CA PRO A 170 21.00 20.23 -16.94
C PRO A 170 22.19 20.90 -16.22
N GLU A 171 22.31 22.22 -16.29
CA GLU A 171 23.40 22.99 -15.66
C GLU A 171 22.94 23.73 -14.38
N ALA A 172 21.75 23.42 -13.85
CA ALA A 172 21.26 24.05 -12.63
C ALA A 172 22.13 23.71 -11.42
N LYS A 173 22.43 24.70 -10.57
CA LYS A 173 23.28 24.52 -9.37
C LYS A 173 22.70 23.49 -8.38
N ASP A 174 21.40 23.28 -8.41
CA ASP A 174 20.64 22.37 -7.56
C ASP A 174 20.27 21.06 -8.25
N ILE A 175 20.82 20.77 -9.43
CA ILE A 175 20.52 19.53 -10.16
C ILE A 175 20.85 18.26 -9.36
N ASP A 176 21.98 18.26 -8.63
CA ASP A 176 22.38 17.15 -7.77
C ASP A 176 21.34 16.85 -6.68
N LYS A 177 20.62 17.88 -6.19
CA LYS A 177 19.53 17.69 -5.23
C LYS A 177 18.35 16.97 -5.87
N ALA A 178 17.97 17.36 -7.10
CA ALA A 178 16.91 16.69 -7.84
C ALA A 178 17.26 15.23 -8.15
N ILE A 179 18.48 14.96 -8.62
CA ILE A 179 18.98 13.60 -8.89
C ILE A 179 18.95 12.75 -7.62
N THR A 180 19.41 13.30 -6.49
CA THR A 180 19.37 12.61 -5.19
C THR A 180 17.93 12.32 -4.76
N MET A 181 17.02 13.27 -4.93
CA MET A 181 15.60 13.09 -4.60
C MET A 181 14.95 12.01 -5.47
N ILE A 182 15.22 11.99 -6.78
CA ILE A 182 14.79 10.92 -7.69
C ILE A 182 15.29 9.56 -7.19
N ALA A 183 16.57 9.43 -6.85
CA ALA A 183 17.15 8.17 -6.39
C ALA A 183 16.49 7.65 -5.09
N VAL A 184 16.22 8.55 -4.13
CA VAL A 184 15.53 8.20 -2.88
C VAL A 184 14.07 7.78 -3.14
N LEU A 185 13.34 8.54 -3.94
CA LEU A 185 11.95 8.25 -4.29
C LEU A 185 11.84 6.93 -5.05
N GLN A 186 12.74 6.68 -6.00
CA GLN A 186 12.80 5.43 -6.76
C GLN A 186 13.05 4.25 -5.84
N ARG A 187 14.02 4.34 -4.92
CA ARG A 187 14.29 3.28 -3.94
C ARG A 187 13.06 2.96 -3.07
N ASN A 188 12.29 3.97 -2.67
CA ASN A 188 11.07 3.77 -1.91
C ASN A 188 9.97 3.11 -2.76
N LEU A 189 9.83 3.51 -4.01
CA LEU A 189 8.91 2.91 -4.97
C LEU A 189 9.26 1.44 -5.23
N ASP A 190 10.54 1.13 -5.45
CA ASP A 190 11.03 -0.23 -5.68
C ASP A 190 10.78 -1.14 -4.48
N LYS A 191 11.00 -0.63 -3.25
CA LYS A 191 10.66 -1.35 -2.01
C LYS A 191 9.16 -1.67 -1.93
N LYS A 192 8.30 -0.69 -2.25
CA LYS A 192 6.84 -0.87 -2.25
C LYS A 192 6.42 -1.90 -3.30
N ASN A 193 6.94 -1.80 -4.51
CA ASN A 193 6.66 -2.74 -5.60
C ASN A 193 7.08 -4.15 -5.23
N LYS A 194 8.29 -4.33 -4.66
CA LYS A 194 8.76 -5.65 -4.19
C LYS A 194 7.83 -6.26 -3.14
N LEU A 195 7.24 -5.45 -2.26
CA LEU A 195 6.27 -5.93 -1.27
C LEU A 195 4.94 -6.33 -1.93
N VAL A 196 4.46 -5.55 -2.89
CA VAL A 196 3.26 -5.89 -3.69
C VAL A 196 3.49 -7.20 -4.46
N ASP A 197 4.63 -7.37 -5.11
CA ASP A 197 4.98 -8.60 -5.83
C ASP A 197 5.03 -9.80 -4.88
N LYS A 198 5.55 -9.60 -3.65
CA LYS A 198 5.56 -10.63 -2.61
C LYS A 198 4.14 -11.06 -2.22
N TYR A 199 3.23 -10.12 -2.05
CA TYR A 199 1.83 -10.42 -1.72
C TYR A 199 1.10 -11.08 -2.87
N ASN A 200 1.24 -10.58 -4.11
CA ASN A 200 0.64 -11.20 -5.28
C ASN A 200 1.11 -12.66 -5.45
N LYS A 201 2.41 -12.92 -5.26
CA LYS A 201 2.94 -14.29 -5.30
C LYS A 201 2.33 -15.19 -4.22
N ARG A 202 2.09 -14.67 -3.02
CA ARG A 202 1.42 -15.43 -1.96
C ARG A 202 -0.02 -15.72 -2.32
N ASP A 203 -0.74 -14.73 -2.82
CA ASP A 203 -2.14 -14.85 -3.23
C ASP A 203 -2.28 -15.96 -4.29
N ASP A 204 -1.35 -16.01 -5.26
CA ASP A 204 -1.28 -17.08 -6.27
C ASP A 204 -1.06 -18.46 -5.62
N ILE A 205 -0.09 -18.57 -4.69
CA ILE A 205 0.22 -19.82 -3.98
C ILE A 205 -0.99 -20.31 -3.16
N MET A 206 -1.66 -19.41 -2.44
CA MET A 206 -2.81 -19.74 -1.60
C MET A 206 -4.02 -20.15 -2.43
N THR A 207 -4.32 -19.37 -3.47
CA THR A 207 -5.44 -19.64 -4.39
C THR A 207 -5.27 -20.99 -5.07
N ALA A 208 -4.05 -21.33 -5.50
CA ALA A 208 -3.76 -22.61 -6.14
C ALA A 208 -3.90 -23.81 -5.18
N ALA A 209 -3.47 -23.66 -3.91
CA ALA A 209 -3.48 -24.76 -2.94
C ALA A 209 -4.83 -24.98 -2.25
N LEU A 210 -5.67 -23.94 -2.15
CA LEU A 210 -6.89 -23.94 -1.35
C LEU A 210 -7.87 -25.09 -1.67
N PRO A 211 -8.16 -25.45 -2.94
CA PRO A 211 -9.09 -26.55 -3.23
C PRO A 211 -8.65 -27.89 -2.63
N GLY A 212 -7.38 -28.26 -2.80
CA GLY A 212 -6.85 -29.52 -2.25
C GLY A 212 -6.80 -29.52 -0.73
N ILE A 213 -6.50 -28.37 -0.12
CA ILE A 213 -6.54 -28.22 1.35
C ILE A 213 -7.97 -28.41 1.88
N LYS A 214 -8.98 -27.86 1.21
CA LYS A 214 -10.39 -28.04 1.61
C LYS A 214 -10.85 -29.48 1.52
N GLU A 215 -10.41 -30.22 0.51
CA GLU A 215 -10.74 -31.65 0.36
C GLU A 215 -10.11 -32.50 1.47
N LYS A 216 -8.91 -32.14 1.94
CA LYS A 216 -8.17 -32.86 3.00
C LYS A 216 -8.65 -32.49 4.41
N CYS A 217 -9.08 -31.25 4.65
CA CYS A 217 -9.40 -30.75 5.98
C CYS A 217 -10.86 -31.00 6.36
N ASP A 218 -11.12 -32.13 7.02
CA ASP A 218 -12.41 -32.51 7.58
C ASP A 218 -12.50 -32.29 9.10
N MET A 219 -13.62 -32.70 9.69
CA MET A 219 -13.83 -32.71 11.13
C MET A 219 -13.99 -34.14 11.64
N VAL A 220 -13.47 -34.38 12.84
CA VAL A 220 -13.57 -35.64 13.57
C VAL A 220 -14.78 -35.57 14.52
N LEU A 221 -15.60 -36.63 14.52
CA LEU A 221 -16.70 -36.80 15.47
C LEU A 221 -16.17 -37.32 16.80
N ILE A 222 -16.36 -36.56 17.88
CA ILE A 222 -16.02 -36.97 19.24
C ILE A 222 -17.31 -37.44 19.94
N PRO A 223 -17.41 -38.71 20.35
CA PRO A 223 -18.63 -39.24 20.93
C PRO A 223 -18.95 -38.62 22.29
N ALA A 224 -20.24 -38.42 22.58
CA ALA A 224 -20.69 -38.03 23.90
C ALA A 224 -20.20 -39.01 24.98
N GLY A 225 -19.94 -38.49 26.17
CA GLY A 225 -19.60 -39.33 27.30
C GLY A 225 -18.68 -38.68 28.32
N PRO A 226 -18.50 -39.35 29.47
CA PRO A 226 -17.62 -38.87 30.51
C PRO A 226 -16.14 -39.08 30.17
N PHE A 227 -15.30 -38.16 30.62
CA PHE A 227 -13.84 -38.33 30.69
C PHE A 227 -13.31 -37.66 31.97
N ILE A 228 -12.05 -37.93 32.29
CA ILE A 228 -11.36 -37.26 33.40
C ILE A 228 -10.59 -36.06 32.84
N MET A 229 -10.98 -34.87 33.27
CA MET A 229 -10.37 -33.60 32.89
C MET A 229 -9.36 -33.16 33.96
N GLY A 230 -8.20 -32.71 33.51
CA GLY A 230 -7.12 -32.27 34.40
C GLY A 230 -6.31 -33.42 35.00
N ILE A 231 -5.37 -33.06 35.88
CA ILE A 231 -4.49 -34.00 36.57
C ILE A 231 -4.01 -33.40 37.89
N ASP A 232 -3.92 -34.25 38.91
CA ASP A 232 -3.37 -33.86 40.20
C ASP A 232 -1.85 -33.96 40.24
N GLY A 233 -1.20 -33.12 41.04
CA GLY A 233 0.23 -33.23 41.35
C GLY A 233 1.21 -32.68 40.29
N ILE A 234 0.73 -32.06 39.21
CA ILE A 234 1.59 -31.44 38.19
C ILE A 234 1.67 -29.92 38.34
N LYS A 235 0.54 -29.23 38.18
CA LYS A 235 0.44 -27.77 38.34
C LYS A 235 -0.92 -27.39 38.93
N GLU A 236 -0.96 -26.24 39.60
CA GLU A 236 -2.16 -25.78 40.29
C GLU A 236 -3.34 -25.54 39.33
N GLU A 237 -3.08 -25.04 38.13
CA GLU A 237 -4.12 -24.78 37.15
C GLU A 237 -4.75 -26.07 36.60
N GLN A 238 -4.07 -27.22 36.69
CA GLN A 238 -4.55 -28.49 36.13
C GLN A 238 -5.36 -29.33 37.12
N ARG A 239 -5.47 -28.87 38.39
CA ARG A 239 -6.16 -29.58 39.48
C ARG A 239 -7.48 -28.90 39.88
N PRO A 240 -8.42 -29.64 40.49
CA PRO A 240 -8.40 -31.09 40.68
C PRO A 240 -8.65 -31.85 39.38
N SER A 241 -8.11 -33.06 39.30
CA SER A 241 -8.61 -34.07 38.37
C SER A 241 -10.10 -34.33 38.66
N HIS A 242 -10.97 -34.21 37.66
CA HIS A 242 -12.41 -34.32 37.87
C HIS A 242 -13.15 -34.91 36.66
N LYS A 243 -14.26 -35.61 36.93
CA LYS A 243 -15.07 -36.24 35.90
C LYS A 243 -16.00 -35.22 35.24
N VAL A 244 -15.91 -35.08 33.93
CA VAL A 244 -16.74 -34.19 33.10
C VAL A 244 -17.43 -35.02 32.02
N TYR A 245 -18.71 -34.73 31.79
CA TYR A 245 -19.46 -35.22 30.63
C TYR A 245 -19.44 -34.16 29.53
N VAL A 246 -19.04 -34.56 28.32
CA VAL A 246 -19.11 -33.71 27.11
C VAL A 246 -20.05 -34.39 26.12
N ASP A 247 -21.02 -33.64 25.59
CA ASP A 247 -21.92 -34.10 24.53
C ASP A 247 -21.14 -34.44 23.24
N THR A 248 -21.81 -35.01 22.24
CA THR A 248 -21.19 -35.27 20.94
C THR A 248 -20.93 -33.94 20.23
N PHE A 249 -19.75 -33.78 19.65
CA PHE A 249 -19.37 -32.60 18.88
C PHE A 249 -18.42 -32.99 17.75
N TYR A 250 -18.29 -32.12 16.75
CA TYR A 250 -17.23 -32.21 15.77
C TYR A 250 -16.09 -31.28 16.15
N ILE A 251 -14.85 -31.69 15.89
CA ILE A 251 -13.67 -30.82 15.98
C ILE A 251 -12.81 -30.98 14.73
N ASP A 252 -12.21 -29.91 14.26
CA ASP A 252 -11.32 -29.96 13.10
C ASP A 252 -10.19 -30.97 13.34
N ARG A 253 -9.95 -31.82 12.34
CA ARG A 253 -8.90 -32.84 12.41
C ARG A 253 -7.51 -32.21 12.58
N TYR A 254 -7.32 -31.05 11.99
CA TYR A 254 -6.09 -30.24 11.97
C TYR A 254 -6.37 -28.83 12.46
N GLU A 255 -5.32 -28.07 12.78
CA GLU A 255 -5.40 -26.61 12.93
C GLU A 255 -5.85 -25.96 11.63
N VAL A 256 -6.44 -24.76 11.74
CA VAL A 256 -6.76 -23.93 10.58
C VAL A 256 -5.46 -23.54 9.87
N THR A 257 -5.40 -23.73 8.55
CA THR A 257 -4.18 -23.45 7.78
C THR A 257 -4.09 -22.01 7.30
N ASN A 258 -2.89 -21.59 6.89
CA ASN A 258 -2.66 -20.31 6.22
C ASN A 258 -3.56 -20.12 4.99
N ALA A 259 -3.78 -21.15 4.17
CA ALA A 259 -4.63 -21.06 2.98
C ALA A 259 -6.11 -20.89 3.33
N GLN A 260 -6.58 -21.62 4.34
CA GLN A 260 -7.96 -21.47 4.81
C GLN A 260 -8.20 -20.08 5.40
N TYR A 261 -7.26 -19.58 6.21
CA TYR A 261 -7.35 -18.24 6.77
C TYR A 261 -7.21 -17.14 5.71
N TYR A 262 -6.39 -17.36 4.67
CA TYR A 262 -6.30 -16.46 3.51
C TYR A 262 -7.66 -16.29 2.81
N GLU A 263 -8.45 -17.34 2.66
CA GLU A 263 -9.80 -17.25 2.09
C GLU A 263 -10.70 -16.32 2.91
N PHE A 264 -10.63 -16.43 4.25
CA PHE A 264 -11.35 -15.53 5.15
C PHE A 264 -10.90 -14.08 4.99
N LEU A 265 -9.59 -13.82 4.89
CA LEU A 265 -9.06 -12.47 4.65
C LEU A 265 -9.55 -11.88 3.33
N ASN A 266 -9.57 -12.68 2.26
CA ASN A 266 -10.11 -12.24 0.97
C ASN A 266 -11.59 -11.88 1.08
N TYR A 267 -12.39 -12.71 1.76
CA TYR A 267 -13.79 -12.41 2.02
C TYR A 267 -13.97 -11.06 2.73
N ILE A 268 -13.23 -10.82 3.81
CA ILE A 268 -13.28 -9.54 4.55
C ILE A 268 -12.87 -8.37 3.67
N LYS A 269 -11.78 -8.51 2.91
CA LYS A 269 -11.27 -7.45 2.02
C LYS A 269 -12.26 -7.09 0.91
N GLU A 270 -12.95 -8.08 0.35
CA GLU A 270 -13.90 -7.87 -0.76
C GLU A 270 -15.27 -7.36 -0.29
N THR A 271 -15.75 -7.84 0.85
CA THR A 271 -17.12 -7.58 1.31
C THR A 271 -17.22 -6.56 2.43
N ASN A 272 -16.12 -6.36 3.18
CA ASN A 272 -16.09 -5.63 4.45
C ASN A 272 -17.16 -6.13 5.45
N ASP A 273 -17.53 -7.41 5.38
CA ASP A 273 -18.55 -8.01 6.23
C ASP A 273 -17.97 -8.46 7.57
N HIS A 274 -18.23 -7.66 8.60
CA HIS A 274 -17.91 -7.97 10.00
C HIS A 274 -19.13 -8.49 10.79
N SER A 275 -20.19 -8.96 10.13
CA SER A 275 -21.41 -9.45 10.81
C SER A 275 -21.19 -10.70 11.66
N LYS A 276 -20.08 -11.41 11.43
CA LYS A 276 -19.66 -12.61 12.18
C LYS A 276 -18.67 -12.30 13.31
N CYS A 277 -18.15 -11.07 13.35
CA CYS A 277 -17.27 -10.61 14.40
C CYS A 277 -18.02 -10.53 15.74
N ARG A 278 -17.26 -10.62 16.82
CA ARG A 278 -17.87 -10.49 18.14
C ARG A 278 -18.20 -9.02 18.44
N ILE A 279 -19.20 -8.80 19.27
CA ILE A 279 -19.62 -7.44 19.67
C ILE A 279 -18.57 -6.70 20.50
N ASP A 280 -17.69 -7.44 21.19
CA ASP A 280 -16.62 -6.94 22.04
C ASP A 280 -15.27 -6.81 21.29
N GLU A 281 -15.26 -7.02 19.98
CA GLU A 281 -14.09 -6.84 19.12
C GLU A 281 -13.92 -5.36 18.70
N PRO A 282 -12.68 -4.87 18.45
CA PRO A 282 -12.47 -3.56 17.84
C PRO A 282 -13.22 -3.40 16.51
N THR A 283 -13.88 -2.26 16.34
CA THR A 283 -14.66 -1.94 15.14
C THR A 283 -13.78 -1.97 13.88
N ASN A 284 -14.23 -2.69 12.84
CA ASN A 284 -13.58 -2.79 11.53
C ASN A 284 -12.12 -3.25 11.58
N LYS A 285 -11.84 -4.26 12.42
CA LYS A 285 -10.53 -4.90 12.47
C LYS A 285 -10.21 -5.59 11.13
N ASP A 286 -9.00 -5.42 10.61
CA ASP A 286 -8.59 -6.02 9.31
C ASP A 286 -8.32 -7.54 9.36
N HIS A 287 -8.34 -8.13 10.57
CA HIS A 287 -8.05 -9.53 10.88
C HIS A 287 -6.72 -10.08 10.36
N THR A 288 -5.82 -9.20 9.90
CA THR A 288 -4.56 -9.63 9.28
C THR A 288 -3.62 -10.14 10.37
N PRO A 289 -3.05 -11.35 10.25
CA PRO A 289 -2.14 -11.88 11.26
C PRO A 289 -0.94 -10.94 11.45
N PHE A 290 -0.43 -10.85 12.67
CA PHE A 290 0.75 -10.04 12.90
C PHE A 290 1.93 -10.57 12.06
N ASN A 291 2.74 -9.66 11.53
CA ASN A 291 3.86 -9.95 10.64
C ASN A 291 3.45 -10.73 9.37
N TRP A 292 2.26 -10.47 8.82
CA TRP A 292 1.77 -11.14 7.60
C TRP A 292 2.78 -11.11 6.46
N GLU A 293 3.68 -10.13 6.39
CA GLU A 293 4.76 -10.04 5.41
C GLU A 293 5.83 -11.14 5.52
N GLU A 294 5.88 -11.94 6.59
CA GLU A 294 6.86 -13.03 6.75
C GLU A 294 6.64 -14.17 5.73
N ASP A 295 7.72 -14.88 5.39
CA ASP A 295 7.67 -16.01 4.44
C ASP A 295 6.91 -17.23 4.97
N TYR A 296 6.70 -17.31 6.29
CA TYR A 296 5.84 -18.31 6.93
C TYR A 296 4.49 -18.44 6.24
N TYR A 297 3.87 -17.31 5.91
CA TYR A 297 2.57 -17.24 5.26
C TYR A 297 2.62 -17.50 3.76
N ASN A 298 3.76 -17.92 3.21
CA ASN A 298 3.84 -18.44 1.84
C ASN A 298 3.69 -19.98 1.82
N HIS A 299 3.45 -20.62 2.97
CA HIS A 299 3.27 -22.06 3.12
C HIS A 299 1.79 -22.37 3.40
N PRO A 300 1.02 -22.83 2.40
CA PRO A 300 -0.44 -23.03 2.50
C PRO A 300 -0.92 -23.95 3.60
N GLU A 301 -0.16 -25.02 3.88
CA GLU A 301 -0.53 -26.07 4.83
C GLU A 301 0.04 -25.84 6.24
N TYR A 302 0.76 -24.75 6.49
CA TYR A 302 1.17 -24.42 7.86
C TYR A 302 -0.04 -23.94 8.66
N PRO A 303 -0.10 -24.23 9.97
CA PRO A 303 -1.16 -23.70 10.82
C PRO A 303 -1.10 -22.17 10.82
N VAL A 304 -2.24 -21.49 10.76
CA VAL A 304 -2.23 -20.03 10.93
C VAL A 304 -1.87 -19.70 12.37
N VAL A 305 -0.93 -18.78 12.55
CA VAL A 305 -0.47 -18.29 13.87
C VAL A 305 -0.45 -16.77 13.88
N ARG A 306 -0.11 -16.16 15.03
CA ARG A 306 -0.12 -14.69 15.21
C ARG A 306 -1.49 -14.07 14.93
N VAL A 307 -2.54 -14.85 15.15
CA VAL A 307 -3.92 -14.38 15.22
C VAL A 307 -4.30 -14.26 16.68
N ASP A 308 -5.07 -13.24 17.02
CA ASP A 308 -5.57 -13.12 18.37
C ASP A 308 -6.86 -13.95 18.56
N TRP A 309 -7.45 -13.90 19.76
CA TRP A 309 -8.62 -14.72 20.06
C TRP A 309 -9.88 -14.26 19.30
N PHE A 310 -9.99 -12.98 19.01
CA PHE A 310 -11.11 -12.41 18.27
C PHE A 310 -11.04 -12.80 16.79
N ASP A 311 -9.84 -12.79 16.20
CA ASP A 311 -9.59 -13.30 14.84
C ASP A 311 -10.03 -14.75 14.69
N ALA A 312 -9.62 -15.61 15.65
CA ALA A 312 -9.99 -17.02 15.67
C ALA A 312 -11.51 -17.21 15.79
N CYS A 313 -12.19 -16.36 16.58
CA CYS A 313 -13.64 -16.36 16.71
C CYS A 313 -14.35 -15.90 15.42
N ALA A 314 -13.89 -14.82 14.80
CA ALA A 314 -14.46 -14.27 13.57
C ALA A 314 -14.34 -15.27 12.41
N TYR A 315 -13.15 -15.87 12.24
CA TYR A 315 -12.94 -16.95 11.27
C TYR A 315 -13.88 -18.13 11.56
N ALA A 316 -13.94 -18.61 12.80
CA ALA A 316 -14.73 -19.79 13.12
C ALA A 316 -16.22 -19.54 12.83
N ALA A 317 -16.75 -18.37 13.18
CA ALA A 317 -18.13 -17.99 12.89
C ALA A 317 -18.39 -17.83 11.38
N TRP A 318 -17.46 -17.22 10.63
CA TRP A 318 -17.53 -17.12 9.17
C TRP A 318 -17.56 -18.50 8.50
N ALA A 319 -16.73 -19.43 8.97
CA ALA A 319 -16.70 -20.82 8.50
C ALA A 319 -17.92 -21.66 8.94
N GLY A 320 -18.91 -21.07 9.65
CA GLY A 320 -20.08 -21.78 10.16
C GLY A 320 -19.76 -22.76 11.30
N LYS A 321 -18.71 -22.48 12.07
CA LYS A 321 -18.17 -23.25 13.19
C LYS A 321 -18.07 -22.35 14.45
N ARG A 322 -17.33 -22.80 15.45
CA ARG A 322 -16.97 -22.07 16.69
C ARG A 322 -15.59 -22.52 17.17
N LEU A 323 -15.03 -21.86 18.17
CA LEU A 323 -13.89 -22.43 18.90
C LEU A 323 -14.35 -23.58 19.81
N PRO A 324 -13.51 -24.61 20.06
CA PRO A 324 -13.80 -25.64 21.05
C PRO A 324 -13.80 -25.05 22.46
N THR A 325 -14.54 -25.69 23.38
CA THR A 325 -14.31 -25.45 24.81
C THR A 325 -13.00 -26.10 25.27
N GLU A 326 -12.44 -25.67 26.40
CA GLU A 326 -11.25 -26.28 26.99
C GLU A 326 -11.46 -27.79 27.24
N ALA A 327 -12.68 -28.17 27.66
CA ALA A 327 -13.02 -29.57 27.92
C ALA A 327 -13.22 -30.40 26.65
N GLU A 328 -13.83 -29.82 25.61
CA GLU A 328 -13.91 -30.44 24.29
C GLU A 328 -12.52 -30.70 23.72
N TRP A 329 -11.64 -29.70 23.79
CA TRP A 329 -10.26 -29.79 23.33
C TRP A 329 -9.49 -30.89 24.08
N GLU A 330 -9.54 -30.91 25.41
CA GLU A 330 -8.81 -31.92 26.19
C GLU A 330 -9.37 -33.32 25.91
N LYS A 331 -10.68 -33.49 25.83
CA LYS A 331 -11.28 -34.78 25.47
C LYS A 331 -10.81 -35.23 24.09
N ALA A 332 -10.83 -34.35 23.08
CA ALA A 332 -10.37 -34.65 21.72
C ALA A 332 -8.89 -35.08 21.69
N ALA A 333 -8.03 -34.46 22.50
CA ALA A 333 -6.61 -34.80 22.62
C ALA A 333 -6.38 -36.10 23.40
N ARG A 334 -7.11 -36.30 24.50
CA ARG A 334 -6.79 -37.26 25.57
C ARG A 334 -7.58 -38.56 25.48
N GLY A 335 -8.79 -38.55 24.95
CA GLY A 335 -9.69 -39.70 25.10
C GLY A 335 -10.21 -39.87 26.52
N THR A 336 -10.49 -41.11 26.91
CA THR A 336 -11.09 -41.46 28.22
C THR A 336 -10.18 -42.32 29.09
N ASP A 337 -8.94 -42.58 28.66
CA ASP A 337 -7.98 -43.47 29.31
C ASP A 337 -6.88 -42.71 30.08
N GLU A 338 -7.09 -41.41 30.28
CA GLU A 338 -6.22 -40.53 31.09
C GLU A 338 -4.79 -40.38 30.57
N ARG A 339 -4.50 -40.74 29.31
CA ARG A 339 -3.17 -40.65 28.71
C ARG A 339 -2.52 -39.27 28.88
N LYS A 340 -1.19 -39.25 29.00
CA LYS A 340 -0.40 -38.01 29.21
C LYS A 340 -0.28 -37.17 27.94
N TRP A 341 -0.06 -37.81 26.79
CA TRP A 341 0.08 -37.20 25.47
C TRP A 341 -0.93 -37.83 24.50
N PRO A 342 -1.24 -37.19 23.36
CA PRO A 342 -2.27 -37.69 22.44
C PRO A 342 -2.04 -39.15 22.01
N TRP A 343 -0.78 -39.53 21.84
CA TRP A 343 -0.37 -40.89 21.44
C TRP A 343 -0.15 -41.88 22.60
N GLY A 344 -0.26 -41.47 23.86
CA GLY A 344 -0.13 -42.38 25.01
C GLY A 344 0.62 -41.82 26.22
N ASN A 345 1.22 -42.72 27.01
CA ASN A 345 1.81 -42.41 28.31
C ASN A 345 3.35 -42.31 28.34
N GLU A 346 3.99 -42.61 27.21
CA GLU A 346 5.43 -42.52 27.01
C GLU A 346 5.75 -41.34 26.08
N TRP A 347 6.69 -40.51 26.50
CA TRP A 347 7.12 -39.35 25.71
C TRP A 347 7.91 -39.82 24.49
N SER A 348 7.59 -39.28 23.31
CA SER A 348 8.36 -39.52 22.09
C SER A 348 8.48 -38.22 21.29
N PRO A 349 9.68 -37.65 21.13
CA PRO A 349 9.86 -36.38 20.43
C PRO A 349 9.59 -36.47 18.92
N GLY A 350 9.54 -37.67 18.33
CA GLY A 350 9.22 -37.87 16.91
C GLY A 350 7.73 -37.87 16.58
N LYS A 351 6.86 -37.60 17.56
CA LYS A 351 5.39 -37.66 17.42
C LYS A 351 4.70 -36.29 17.45
N CYS A 352 5.47 -35.21 17.45
CA CYS A 352 4.97 -33.85 17.45
C CYS A 352 6.02 -32.89 16.88
N ASN A 353 5.58 -31.73 16.42
CA ASN A 353 6.50 -30.66 16.04
C ASN A 353 6.95 -29.84 17.25
N THR A 354 8.27 -29.82 17.52
CA THR A 354 8.94 -28.93 18.48
C THR A 354 10.16 -28.20 17.87
N GLY A 355 10.13 -27.96 16.55
CA GLY A 355 11.23 -27.40 15.78
C GLY A 355 10.75 -26.39 14.75
N ASP A 356 11.26 -26.50 13.53
CA ASP A 356 10.84 -25.65 12.42
C ASP A 356 9.36 -25.87 12.07
N PRO A 357 8.66 -24.87 11.50
CA PRO A 357 7.30 -25.05 11.03
C PRO A 357 7.18 -26.21 10.05
N GLU A 358 6.13 -27.02 10.21
CA GLU A 358 5.83 -28.17 9.35
C GLU A 358 4.36 -28.09 8.92
N PRO A 359 3.97 -28.71 7.78
CA PRO A 359 2.58 -28.84 7.37
C PRO A 359 1.73 -29.53 8.43
N ILE A 360 0.45 -29.14 8.53
CA ILE A 360 -0.52 -29.87 9.33
C ILE A 360 -0.54 -31.36 8.96
N GLY A 361 -0.64 -32.21 9.97
CA GLY A 361 -0.74 -33.66 9.78
C GLY A 361 0.57 -34.38 9.50
N SER A 362 1.72 -33.72 9.66
CA SER A 362 3.04 -34.33 9.41
C SER A 362 3.39 -35.49 10.36
N TYR A 363 2.71 -35.59 11.51
CA TYR A 363 3.01 -36.55 12.57
C TYR A 363 1.89 -37.59 12.71
N GLU A 364 1.87 -38.57 11.80
CA GLU A 364 0.87 -39.65 11.76
C GLU A 364 0.77 -40.45 13.08
N GLU A 365 1.91 -40.78 13.69
CA GLU A 365 1.95 -41.52 14.96
C GLU A 365 1.64 -40.64 16.19
N GLY A 366 1.48 -39.33 15.98
CA GLY A 366 1.18 -38.31 16.99
C GLY A 366 -0.31 -38.06 17.22
N LYS A 367 -1.18 -38.72 16.45
CA LYS A 367 -2.62 -38.54 16.53
C LYS A 367 -3.18 -38.83 17.93
N SER A 368 -4.23 -38.09 18.27
CA SER A 368 -5.10 -38.40 19.40
C SER A 368 -5.84 -39.74 19.17
N PRO A 369 -6.43 -40.35 20.21
CA PRO A 369 -7.21 -41.58 20.05
C PRO A 369 -8.45 -41.43 19.16
N TYR A 370 -8.90 -40.19 18.93
CA TYR A 370 -9.99 -39.90 18.01
C TYR A 370 -9.51 -39.55 16.59
N GLY A 371 -8.20 -39.44 16.37
CA GLY A 371 -7.62 -39.14 15.07
C GLY A 371 -7.38 -37.65 14.79
N CYS A 372 -7.41 -36.80 15.82
CA CYS A 372 -6.99 -35.40 15.70
C CYS A 372 -5.46 -35.33 15.66
N TYR A 373 -4.91 -34.57 14.72
CA TYR A 373 -3.47 -34.37 14.58
C TYR A 373 -3.01 -33.16 15.38
N ASP A 374 -1.72 -33.14 15.70
CA ASP A 374 -1.01 -31.96 16.19
C ASP A 374 -1.61 -31.33 17.47
N MET A 375 -2.39 -32.13 18.24
CA MET A 375 -2.91 -31.74 19.56
C MET A 375 -1.80 -31.52 20.60
N ALA A 376 -0.54 -31.77 20.24
CA ALA A 376 0.64 -31.48 21.03
C ALA A 376 1.73 -30.94 20.09
N GLY A 377 2.22 -29.72 20.35
CA GLY A 377 3.26 -29.08 19.54
C GLY A 377 2.65 -28.24 18.42
N SER A 378 3.40 -28.02 17.33
CA SER A 378 2.93 -27.25 16.16
C SER A 378 2.49 -25.82 16.55
N ALA A 379 1.20 -25.58 16.73
CA ALA A 379 0.66 -24.36 17.32
C ALA A 379 -0.11 -24.67 18.61
N ALA A 380 0.06 -23.84 19.63
CA ALA A 380 -0.88 -23.83 20.74
C ALA A 380 -2.21 -23.24 20.26
N GLU A 381 -3.33 -23.66 20.84
CA GLU A 381 -4.64 -23.41 20.23
C GLU A 381 -5.59 -22.67 21.15
N TRP A 382 -6.20 -21.60 20.63
CA TRP A 382 -7.26 -20.86 21.30
C TRP A 382 -8.48 -21.73 21.60
N CYS A 383 -8.98 -21.66 22.83
CA CYS A 383 -10.29 -22.19 23.24
C CYS A 383 -11.27 -21.05 23.52
N SER A 384 -12.57 -21.35 23.56
CA SER A 384 -13.61 -20.34 23.83
C SER A 384 -13.56 -19.76 25.26
N ASP A 385 -13.03 -20.56 26.19
CA ASP A 385 -13.14 -20.38 27.64
C ASP A 385 -12.29 -19.22 28.14
N TRP A 386 -12.83 -18.49 29.11
CA TRP A 386 -12.06 -17.60 29.95
C TRP A 386 -11.15 -18.40 30.90
N GLY A 387 -9.99 -17.82 31.21
CA GLY A 387 -8.98 -18.43 32.06
C GLY A 387 -9.22 -18.16 33.53
N ASP A 388 -9.41 -19.21 34.31
CA ASP A 388 -9.37 -19.19 35.78
C ASP A 388 -8.62 -20.43 36.30
N THR A 389 -7.54 -20.18 37.06
CA THR A 389 -6.69 -21.22 37.67
C THR A 389 -7.50 -22.14 38.59
N ARG A 390 -8.56 -21.63 39.22
CA ARG A 390 -9.40 -22.38 40.16
C ARG A 390 -10.68 -22.92 39.53
N TYR A 391 -10.86 -22.81 38.21
CA TYR A 391 -12.11 -23.22 37.58
C TYR A 391 -12.46 -24.70 37.80
N TYR A 392 -11.47 -25.59 37.79
CA TYR A 392 -11.72 -27.04 37.87
C TYR A 392 -12.38 -27.46 39.19
N SER A 393 -12.15 -26.74 40.31
CA SER A 393 -12.78 -27.08 41.60
C SER A 393 -14.27 -26.72 41.67
N LYS A 394 -14.74 -25.84 40.78
CA LYS A 394 -16.13 -25.39 40.64
C LYS A 394 -16.75 -25.77 39.28
N SER A 395 -16.04 -26.56 38.49
CA SER A 395 -16.43 -26.92 37.13
C SER A 395 -17.76 -27.69 37.14
N PRO A 396 -18.75 -27.33 36.31
CA PRO A 396 -19.97 -28.10 36.18
C PRO A 396 -19.67 -29.47 35.57
N LYS A 397 -20.43 -30.49 35.99
CA LYS A 397 -20.21 -31.87 35.55
C LYS A 397 -20.54 -32.14 34.08
N LYS A 398 -21.28 -31.24 33.41
CA LYS A 398 -21.72 -31.41 32.02
C LYS A 398 -21.39 -30.17 31.20
N ASN A 399 -20.70 -30.36 30.07
CA ASN A 399 -20.33 -29.34 29.09
C ASN A 399 -19.80 -28.04 29.71
N PRO A 400 -18.72 -28.08 30.50
CA PRO A 400 -18.12 -26.87 31.05
C PRO A 400 -17.63 -25.94 29.93
N LYS A 401 -17.79 -24.64 30.15
CA LYS A 401 -17.46 -23.56 29.19
C LYS A 401 -16.50 -22.51 29.78
N GLY A 402 -15.87 -22.84 30.89
CA GLY A 402 -15.10 -21.87 31.67
C GLY A 402 -15.99 -20.96 32.53
N PRO A 403 -15.39 -19.98 33.21
CA PRO A 403 -16.12 -18.92 33.89
C PRO A 403 -16.79 -17.99 32.87
N GLU A 404 -17.85 -17.30 33.29
CA GLU A 404 -18.62 -16.40 32.41
C GLU A 404 -17.78 -15.20 31.94
N GLU A 405 -16.87 -14.73 32.79
CA GLU A 405 -16.00 -13.57 32.55
C GLU A 405 -14.54 -13.89 32.90
N GLY A 406 -13.62 -13.12 32.34
CA GLY A 406 -12.20 -13.18 32.66
C GLY A 406 -11.40 -12.14 31.87
N SER A 407 -10.11 -12.03 32.19
CA SER A 407 -9.19 -11.14 31.46
C SER A 407 -8.38 -11.86 30.39
N LYS A 408 -8.19 -13.18 30.52
CA LYS A 408 -7.37 -14.00 29.61
C LYS A 408 -8.15 -15.19 29.08
N LYS A 409 -7.83 -15.64 27.88
CA LYS A 409 -8.41 -16.83 27.24
C LYS A 409 -7.52 -18.03 27.38
N ILE A 410 -8.12 -19.22 27.35
CA ILE A 410 -7.41 -20.49 27.43
C ILE A 410 -6.72 -20.80 26.11
N VAL A 411 -5.47 -21.26 26.21
CA VAL A 411 -4.72 -21.90 25.11
C VAL A 411 -4.23 -23.28 25.54
N ARG A 412 -4.27 -24.23 24.60
CA ARG A 412 -3.97 -25.66 24.82
C ARG A 412 -2.90 -26.19 23.87
N GLY A 413 -2.43 -27.42 24.09
CA GLY A 413 -1.51 -28.16 23.20
C GLY A 413 -0.03 -27.82 23.33
N GLY A 414 0.29 -26.55 23.61
CA GLY A 414 1.65 -26.06 23.47
C GLY A 414 2.05 -25.96 22.00
N SER A 415 3.17 -25.34 21.70
CA SER A 415 3.57 -25.01 20.32
C SER A 415 4.91 -25.62 19.97
N ARG A 416 5.36 -25.43 18.73
CA ARG A 416 6.68 -25.84 18.27
C ARG A 416 7.84 -25.25 19.07
N PHE A 417 7.60 -24.21 19.87
CA PHE A 417 8.59 -23.62 20.77
C PHE A 417 8.68 -24.30 22.14
N ALA A 418 7.85 -25.31 22.41
CA ALA A 418 7.92 -26.09 23.63
C ALA A 418 9.12 -27.04 23.59
N ASN A 419 10.11 -26.77 24.44
CA ASN A 419 11.38 -27.50 24.49
C ASN A 419 11.36 -28.72 25.41
N VAL A 420 10.26 -29.02 26.10
CA VAL A 420 10.12 -30.16 27.02
C VAL A 420 8.74 -30.80 26.93
N GLY A 421 8.69 -32.13 26.94
CA GLY A 421 7.44 -32.89 26.75
C GLY A 421 6.36 -32.64 27.80
N ILE A 422 6.72 -32.20 29.01
CA ILE A 422 5.73 -31.86 30.06
C ILE A 422 4.82 -30.69 29.65
N LEU A 423 5.30 -29.77 28.81
CA LEU A 423 4.52 -28.63 28.30
C LEU A 423 3.53 -29.03 27.20
N LEU A 424 3.66 -30.26 26.67
CA LEU A 424 2.92 -30.79 25.53
C LEU A 424 1.91 -31.87 25.93
N ARG A 425 1.66 -32.01 27.24
CA ARG A 425 0.67 -32.96 27.74
C ARG A 425 -0.74 -32.54 27.37
N CYS A 426 -1.64 -33.51 27.22
CA CYS A 426 -3.05 -33.27 26.95
C CYS A 426 -3.71 -32.36 27.99
N THR A 427 -3.23 -32.37 29.24
CA THR A 427 -3.71 -31.54 30.38
C THR A 427 -3.04 -30.18 30.47
N GLY A 428 -2.05 -29.90 29.62
CA GLY A 428 -1.33 -28.65 29.60
C GLY A 428 -2.26 -27.50 29.24
N ARG A 429 -2.36 -26.51 30.13
CA ARG A 429 -3.15 -25.30 29.93
C ARG A 429 -2.32 -24.06 30.19
N LYS A 430 -2.56 -23.02 29.40
CA LYS A 430 -2.06 -21.67 29.66
C LYS A 430 -3.19 -20.68 29.43
N THR A 431 -2.99 -19.47 29.93
CA THR A 431 -3.87 -18.34 29.67
C THR A 431 -3.10 -17.27 28.92
N MET A 432 -3.77 -16.57 28.00
CA MET A 432 -3.17 -15.48 27.23
C MET A 432 -4.17 -14.34 27.04
N GLU A 433 -3.67 -13.11 26.96
CA GLU A 433 -4.50 -11.94 26.66
C GLU A 433 -5.16 -12.10 25.30
N PRO A 434 -6.47 -11.83 25.16
CA PRO A 434 -7.25 -12.15 23.96
C PRO A 434 -6.86 -11.31 22.73
N ILE A 435 -6.14 -10.21 22.91
CA ILE A 435 -5.71 -9.28 21.85
C ILE A 435 -4.27 -9.54 21.34
N LEU A 436 -3.60 -10.58 21.84
CA LEU A 436 -2.21 -10.86 21.48
C LEU A 436 -2.12 -11.89 20.35
N GLY A 437 -1.58 -11.46 19.20
CA GLY A 437 -1.13 -12.37 18.14
C GLY A 437 0.24 -12.96 18.44
N ASN A 438 0.27 -14.15 19.05
CA ASN A 438 1.52 -14.84 19.42
C ASN A 438 2.01 -15.75 18.28
N MET A 439 3.33 -15.77 18.02
CA MET A 439 3.93 -16.55 16.94
C MET A 439 3.83 -18.07 17.08
N GLY A 440 3.48 -18.58 18.26
CA GLY A 440 3.23 -20.00 18.51
C GLY A 440 1.77 -20.31 18.81
N VAL A 441 0.84 -19.37 18.61
CA VAL A 441 -0.59 -19.58 18.90
C VAL A 441 -1.41 -19.40 17.63
N GLY A 442 -2.17 -20.44 17.33
CA GLY A 442 -3.18 -20.52 16.28
C GLY A 442 -4.48 -21.04 16.88
N PHE A 443 -5.24 -21.80 16.09
CA PHE A 443 -6.50 -22.39 16.55
C PHE A 443 -6.98 -23.50 15.62
N ARG A 444 -7.95 -24.28 16.13
CA ARG A 444 -8.80 -25.18 15.34
C ARG A 444 -10.26 -24.92 15.70
N CYS A 445 -11.20 -25.27 14.82
CA CYS A 445 -12.62 -25.07 15.08
C CYS A 445 -13.32 -26.33 15.59
N ALA A 446 -14.52 -26.14 16.13
CA ALA A 446 -15.47 -27.16 16.55
C ALA A 446 -16.89 -26.82 16.07
N LYS A 447 -17.80 -27.79 16.12
CA LYS A 447 -19.21 -27.64 15.76
C LYS A 447 -20.08 -28.42 16.75
#